data_AF-A0A3D5U978-F1
#
_entry.id   AF-A0A3D5U978-F1
#
_cell.length_a   1.000
_cell.length_b   1.000
_cell.length_c   1.000
_cell.angle_alpha   90.00
_cell.angle_beta   90.00
_cell.angle_gamma   90.00
#
_symmetry.space_group_name_H-M   'P 1'
#
loop_
_entity.id
_entity.type
_entity.pdbx_description
1 polymer ?
#
loop_
_entity_poly.entity_id
_entity_poly.type
_entity_poly.pdbx_seq_one_letter_code
_entity_poly.pdbx_strand_id
1 'polypeptide(L)' 'MHDWIQELPVAITVCDKDAIVIEMNDKSALTNAAHGGKELIGHSLYDCHQARSIEIIRQMLADGKPNTY' A
#
# COMPACT_ATOMS: atom_id res chain seq x y z
N MET A 1 -8.62 6.81 -8.01
CA MET A 1 -8.79 7.55 -6.74
C MET A 1 -9.56 8.85 -6.97
N HIS A 2 -10.48 9.21 -6.07
CA HIS A 2 -11.18 10.51 -6.11
C HIS A 2 -10.27 11.66 -5.62
N ASP A 3 -10.45 12.86 -6.16
CA ASP A 3 -9.60 14.03 -5.87
C ASP A 3 -9.49 14.34 -4.38
N TRP A 4 -10.59 14.25 -3.62
CA TRP A 4 -10.60 14.53 -2.18
C TRP A 4 -9.67 13.60 -1.38
N ILE A 5 -9.35 12.40 -1.89
CA ILE A 5 -8.45 11.45 -1.23
C ILE A 5 -6.98 11.82 -1.51
N GLN A 6 -6.69 12.45 -2.65
CA GLN A 6 -5.33 12.84 -3.02
C GLN A 6 -4.71 13.80 -2.00
N GLU A 7 -5.51 14.75 -1.52
CA GLU A 7 -5.07 15.82 -0.62
C GLU A 7 -5.24 15.51 0.87
N LEU A 8 -5.79 14.33 1.22
CA LEU A 8 -5.95 13.96 2.63
C LEU A 8 -4.59 13.92 3.33
N PRO A 9 -4.48 14.45 4.56
CA PRO A 9 -3.25 14.38 5.35
C PRO A 9 -3.06 12.98 5.97
N VAL A 10 -3.41 11.91 5.26
CA VAL A 10 -3.17 10.49 5.60
C VAL A 10 -2.56 9.79 4.39
N ALA A 11 -1.54 8.96 4.58
CA ALA A 11 -0.95 8.18 3.49
C ALA A 11 -1.87 6.98 3.19
N ILE A 12 -2.34 6.87 1.95
CA ILE A 12 -3.23 5.81 1.49
C ILE A 12 -2.58 5.10 0.30
N THR A 13 -2.41 3.79 0.44
CA THR A 13 -1.99 2.87 -0.63
C THR A 13 -3.04 1.77 -0.74
N VAL A 14 -3.49 1.47 -1.95
CA VAL A 14 -4.46 0.42 -2.24
C VAL A 14 -3.79 -0.65 -3.08
N CYS A 15 -3.95 -1.92 -2.70
CA CYS A 15 -3.55 -3.07 -3.50
C CYS A 15 -4.75 -3.92 -3.90
N ASP A 16 -4.58 -4.73 -4.94
CA ASP A 16 -5.51 -5.80 -5.27
C ASP A 16 -5.30 -7.04 -4.37
N LYS A 17 -6.05 -8.11 -4.68
CA LYS A 17 -6.01 -9.38 -3.94
C LYS A 17 -4.69 -10.14 -4.08
N ASP A 18 -3.91 -9.84 -5.12
CA ASP A 18 -2.61 -10.43 -5.40
C ASP A 18 -1.47 -9.55 -4.83
N ALA A 19 -1.86 -8.59 -3.97
CA ALA A 19 -1.00 -7.62 -3.31
C ALA A 19 -0.28 -6.66 -4.27
N ILE A 20 -0.78 -6.49 -5.50
CA ILE A 20 -0.25 -5.52 -6.45
C ILE A 20 -0.82 -4.14 -6.13
N VAL A 21 0.05 -3.14 -5.98
CA VAL A 21 -0.38 -1.76 -5.73
C VAL A 21 -1.09 -1.21 -6.96
N ILE A 22 -2.32 -0.75 -6.78
CA ILE A 22 -3.15 -0.21 -7.87
C ILE A 22 -3.36 1.30 -7.75
N GLU A 23 -3.33 1.85 -6.53
CA GLU A 23 -3.52 3.29 -6.30
C GLU A 23 -2.70 3.78 -5.10
N MET A 24 -2.21 5.02 -5.19
CA MET A 24 -1.56 5.74 -4.09
C MET A 24 -2.01 7.19 -4.10
N ASN A 25 -2.33 7.73 -2.93
CA ASN A 25 -2.56 9.17 -2.81
C ASN A 25 -1.23 9.96 -2.77
N ASP A 26 -1.28 11.28 -2.92
CA ASP A 26 -0.07 12.09 -3.02
C ASP A 26 0.78 12.05 -1.76
N LYS A 27 0.14 12.03 -0.58
CA LYS A 27 0.86 11.84 0.68
C LYS A 27 1.60 10.50 0.72
N SER A 28 0.97 9.40 0.32
CA SER A 28 1.63 8.08 0.29
C SER A 28 2.80 8.04 -0.69
N ALA A 29 2.62 8.61 -1.89
CA ALA A 29 3.70 8.72 -2.86
C ALA A 29 4.88 9.54 -2.32
N LEU A 30 4.61 10.65 -1.64
CA LEU A 30 5.65 11.48 -1.02
C LEU A 30 6.36 10.76 0.13
N THR A 31 5.61 10.07 1.02
CA THR A 31 6.18 9.27 2.10
C THR A 31 7.12 8.18 1.59
N ASN A 32 6.80 7.60 0.43
CA ASN A 32 7.59 6.54 -0.19
C ASN A 32 8.51 7.03 -1.33
N ALA A 33 8.77 8.35 -1.43
CA ALA A 33 9.53 8.92 -2.54
C ALA A 33 10.95 8.32 -2.67
N ALA A 34 11.61 8.02 -1.54
CA ALA A 34 12.93 7.38 -1.53
C ALA A 34 12.92 5.93 -2.07
N HIS A 35 11.73 5.33 -2.20
CA HIS A 35 11.52 3.96 -2.66
C HIS A 35 10.76 3.89 -3.99
N GLY A 36 10.61 5.01 -4.71
CA GLY A 36 9.98 5.09 -6.03
C GLY A 36 8.66 5.86 -6.07
N GLY A 37 8.04 6.19 -4.94
CA GLY A 37 6.82 7.00 -4.90
C GLY A 37 5.69 6.41 -5.76
N LYS A 38 5.14 7.18 -6.71
CA LYS A 38 4.06 6.70 -7.62
C LYS A 38 4.52 5.56 -8.53
N GLU A 39 5.82 5.37 -8.76
CA GLU A 39 6.33 4.26 -9.57
C GLU A 39 6.09 2.89 -8.91
N LEU A 40 5.74 2.86 -7.61
CA LEU A 40 5.36 1.63 -6.91
C LEU A 40 4.00 1.07 -7.39
N ILE A 41 3.19 1.83 -8.12
CA ILE A 41 1.95 1.32 -8.73
C ILE A 41 2.34 0.24 -9.77
N GLY A 42 1.79 -0.96 -9.62
CA GLY A 42 2.12 -2.14 -10.42
C GLY A 42 3.13 -3.09 -9.76
N HIS A 43 3.77 -2.68 -8.65
CA HIS A 43 4.64 -3.56 -7.87
C HIS A 43 3.87 -4.30 -6.76
N SER A 44 4.40 -5.45 -6.33
CA SER A 44 3.81 -6.21 -5.23
C SER A 44 4.25 -5.65 -3.87
N LEU A 45 3.32 -5.57 -2.92
CA LEU A 45 3.65 -5.31 -1.53
C LEU A 45 4.64 -6.34 -0.97
N TYR A 46 4.69 -7.56 -1.51
CA TYR A 46 5.62 -8.58 -1.04
C TYR A 46 7.08 -8.24 -1.35
N ASP A 47 7.36 -7.44 -2.37
CA ASP A 47 8.72 -7.04 -2.75
C ASP A 47 9.30 -6.00 -1.78
N CYS A 48 8.43 -5.28 -1.06
CA CYS A 48 8.79 -4.16 -0.19
C CYS A 48 8.96 -4.55 1.28
N HIS A 49 8.64 -5.79 1.65
CA HIS A 49 8.44 -6.18 3.04
C HIS A 49 9.27 -7.40 3.44
N GLN A 50 9.69 -7.44 4.71
CA GLN A 50 10.32 -8.62 5.30
C GLN A 50 9.32 -9.78 5.49
N ALA A 51 9.83 -11.00 5.63
CA ALA A 51 9.02 -12.22 5.73
C ALA A 51 7.87 -12.15 6.75
N ARG A 52 8.11 -11.56 7.93
CA ARG A 52 7.06 -11.38 8.95
C ARG A 52 5.91 -10.49 8.47
N SER A 53 6.23 -9.38 7.80
CA SER A 53 5.24 -8.45 7.29
C SER A 53 4.47 -9.03 6.11
N ILE A 54 5.14 -9.80 5.25
CA ILE A 54 4.49 -10.56 4.17
C ILE A 54 3.42 -11.52 4.74
N GLU A 55 3.74 -12.23 5.82
CA GLU A 55 2.80 -13.15 6.45
C GLU A 55 1.57 -12.43 7.01
N ILE A 56 1.76 -11.26 7.64
CA ILE A 56 0.66 -10.42 8.12
C ILE A 56 -0.22 -9.98 6.94
N ILE A 57 0.38 -9.51 5.83
CA ILE A 57 -0.37 -9.08 4.64
C ILE A 57 -1.19 -10.24 4.06
N ARG A 58 -0.60 -11.45 3.98
CA ARG A 58 -1.33 -12.64 3.53
C ARG A 58 -2.52 -12.96 4.43
N GLN A 59 -2.34 -12.89 5.75
CA GLN A 59 -3.42 -13.12 6.70
C GLN A 59 -4.54 -12.09 6.51
N MET A 60 -4.21 -10.79 6.43
CA MET A 60 -5.19 -9.72 6.20
C MET A 60 -5.98 -9.92 4.90
N LEU A 61 -5.32 -10.34 3.82
CA LEU A 61 -5.99 -10.62 2.54
C LEU A 61 -6.87 -11.86 2.60
N ALA A 62 -6.47 -12.89 3.37
CA ALA A 62 -7.20 -14.14 3.51
C ALA A 62 -8.44 -14.01 4.41
N ASP A 63 -8.36 -13.24 5.50
CA ASP A 63 -9.43 -13.14 6.50
C ASP A 63 -10.19 -11.81 6.50
N GLY A 64 -9.71 -10.81 5.75
CA GLY A 64 -10.29 -9.48 5.67
C GLY A 64 -10.16 -8.66 6.95
N LYS A 65 -9.29 -9.05 7.89
CA LYS A 65 -9.10 -8.35 9.16
C LYS A 65 -7.99 -7.29 9.05
N PRO A 66 -8.14 -6.15 9.73
CA PRO A 66 -7.09 -5.14 9.78
C PRO A 66 -5.93 -5.57 10.68
N ASN A 67 -4.74 -5.09 10.35
CA ASN A 67 -3.59 -5.05 11.26
C ASN A 67 -3.42 -3.60 11.76
N THR A 68 -3.62 -3.37 13.07
CA THR A 68 -3.58 -2.04 13.69
C THR A 68 -2.66 -2.09 14.91
N TYR A 69 -1.73 -1.14 15.01
CA TYR A 69 -0.71 -1.06 16.08
C TYR A 69 -0.31 0.39 16.38
#